data_AF-A0A2D7WRL3-F1
#
_entry.id   AF-A0A2D7WRL3-F1
#
_cell.length_a   1.000
_cell.length_b   1.000
_cell.length_c   1.000
_cell.angle_alpha   90.00
_cell.angle_beta   90.00
_cell.angle_gamma   90.00
#
_symmetry.space_group_name_H-M   'P 1'
#
loop_
_entity.id
_entity.type
_entity.pdbx_description
1 polymer ?
#
loop_
_entity_poly.entity_id
_entity_poly.type
_entity_poly.pdbx_seq_one_letter_code
_entity_poly.pdbx_strand_id
1 'polypeptide(L)'
;MGGPNVPVIPTLSYWDNDIVVIRGEEHLKVVLLREDGRSKRTTATCCFSTLMVDHPYYSGVMFMLFEDACRVQQDEPDVPPTKTRPAESRIYLKDFDTSRGTLPEFRGDPTRVHQTCCPEYIKGWNRKSSPTLDNPSGEKIQALFERIPEMILGLDQGKRINNLKDCSPGYI
;
A
#
# COMPACT_ATOMS: atom_id res chain seq x y z
N MET A 1 20.13 -9.40 -14.13
CA MET A 1 19.10 -8.38 -14.42
C MET A 1 17.94 -9.09 -15.10
N GLY A 2 16.71 -8.90 -14.62
CA GLY A 2 15.54 -9.65 -15.13
C GLY A 2 14.22 -9.35 -14.42
N GLY A 3 14.13 -8.21 -13.71
CA GLY A 3 12.87 -7.77 -13.11
C GLY A 3 11.98 -7.07 -14.15
N PRO A 4 10.66 -6.97 -13.89
CA PRO A 4 9.77 -6.19 -14.73
C PRO A 4 10.21 -4.72 -14.77
N ASN A 5 9.88 -4.04 -15.87
CA ASN A 5 10.09 -2.59 -15.97
C ASN A 5 9.31 -1.89 -14.87
N VAL A 6 9.92 -0.88 -14.24
CA VAL A 6 9.24 -0.06 -13.24
C VAL A 6 8.01 0.58 -13.91
N PRO A 7 6.80 0.39 -13.36
CA PRO A 7 5.61 0.98 -13.94
C PRO A 7 5.68 2.50 -13.85
N VAL A 8 5.04 3.17 -14.81
CA VAL A 8 4.95 4.64 -14.87
C VAL A 8 4.41 5.22 -13.56
N ILE A 9 3.41 4.55 -12.98
CA ILE A 9 2.92 4.75 -11.61
C ILE A 9 2.79 3.37 -10.95
N PRO A 10 3.33 3.18 -9.72
CA PRO A 10 3.07 1.96 -8.97
C PRO A 10 1.60 1.89 -8.55
N THR A 11 0.95 0.75 -8.80
CA THR A 11 -0.43 0.53 -8.36
C THR A 11 -0.43 0.12 -6.89
N LEU A 12 -0.97 1.01 -6.04
CA LEU A 12 -1.10 0.82 -4.60
C LEU A 12 -2.56 0.63 -4.23
N SER A 13 -2.87 -0.44 -3.51
CA SER A 13 -4.24 -0.74 -3.07
C SER A 13 -4.27 -1.32 -1.66
N TYR A 14 -5.42 -1.16 -1.00
CA TYR A 14 -5.66 -1.68 0.35
C TYR A 14 -6.34 -3.04 0.29
N TRP A 15 -5.86 -3.98 1.09
CA TRP A 15 -6.28 -5.37 1.16
C TRP A 15 -6.65 -5.73 2.59
N ASP A 16 -7.57 -6.68 2.75
CA ASP A 16 -7.92 -7.20 4.07
C ASP A 16 -6.68 -7.75 4.77
N ASN A 17 -6.53 -7.42 6.04
CA ASN A 17 -5.42 -7.85 6.89
C ASN A 17 -5.62 -9.29 7.38
N ASP A 18 -5.75 -10.20 6.42
CA ASP A 18 -5.96 -11.63 6.61
C ASP A 18 -4.96 -12.38 5.72
N ILE A 19 -3.78 -12.70 6.27
CA ILE A 19 -2.67 -13.26 5.52
C ILE A 19 -2.35 -14.69 5.96
N VAL A 20 -1.78 -15.47 5.03
CA VAL A 20 -1.17 -16.76 5.34
C VAL A 20 0.27 -16.72 4.84
N VAL A 21 1.22 -16.90 5.75
CA VAL A 21 2.64 -16.99 5.40
C VAL A 21 2.96 -18.40 4.92
N ILE A 22 3.21 -18.53 3.61
CA ILE A 22 3.53 -19.84 3.00
C ILE A 22 5.03 -20.15 3.09
N ARG A 23 5.90 -19.15 2.85
CA ARG A 23 7.37 -19.29 2.84
C ARG A 23 8.07 -17.93 2.82
N GLY A 24 9.38 -17.92 3.10
CA GLY A 24 10.26 -16.77 2.89
C GLY A 24 10.23 -15.72 4.00
N GLU A 25 9.66 -16.06 5.16
CA GLU A 25 9.63 -15.20 6.35
C GLU A 25 11.04 -14.80 6.80
N GLU A 26 11.99 -15.74 6.71
CA GLU A 26 13.42 -15.56 7.00
C GLU A 26 14.11 -14.54 6.10
N HIS A 27 13.48 -14.18 4.97
CA HIS A 27 13.99 -13.19 4.03
C HIS A 27 13.32 -11.83 4.18
N LEU A 28 12.50 -11.61 5.21
CA LEU A 28 11.78 -10.36 5.44
C LEU A 28 12.34 -9.58 6.63
N LYS A 29 12.09 -8.27 6.60
CA LYS A 29 12.27 -7.35 7.73
C LYS A 29 11.20 -6.27 7.73
N VAL A 30 10.87 -5.75 8.90
CA VAL A 30 10.10 -4.52 9.04
C VAL A 30 11.04 -3.32 8.87
N VAL A 31 10.67 -2.38 8.01
CA VAL A 31 11.40 -1.13 7.80
C VAL A 31 10.53 0.07 8.19
N LEU A 32 11.06 0.88 9.10
CA LEU A 32 10.58 2.23 9.39
C LEU A 32 11.54 3.25 8.80
N LEU A 33 10.98 4.34 8.26
CA LEU A 33 11.83 5.44 7.76
C LEU A 33 12.53 6.18 8.90
N ARG A 34 11.90 6.24 10.08
CA ARG A 34 12.33 6.98 11.28
C ARG A 34 11.62 6.47 12.51
N GLU A 35 12.14 6.81 13.68
CA GLU A 35 11.70 6.29 14.98
C GLU A 35 10.23 6.63 15.30
N ASP A 36 9.78 7.85 15.00
CA ASP A 36 8.39 8.28 15.18
C ASP A 36 7.50 7.98 13.94
N GLY A 37 8.05 7.27 12.96
CA GLY A 37 7.36 6.89 11.74
C GLY A 37 6.22 5.91 12.03
N ARG A 38 5.06 6.14 11.42
CA ARG A 38 3.87 5.30 11.66
C ARG A 38 3.70 4.15 10.68
N SER A 39 4.16 4.33 9.44
CA SER A 39 4.03 3.29 8.42
C SER A 39 5.14 2.25 8.58
N LYS A 40 4.77 1.01 8.89
CA LYS A 40 5.67 -0.16 8.92
C LYS A 40 5.65 -0.86 7.57
N ARG A 41 6.82 -1.16 7.00
CA ARG A 41 6.95 -1.78 5.67
C ARG A 41 7.58 -3.15 5.78
N THR A 42 6.91 -4.20 5.30
CA THR A 42 7.56 -5.49 5.10
C THR A 42 8.45 -5.39 3.87
N THR A 43 9.74 -5.65 4.03
CA THR A 43 10.74 -5.47 2.98
C THR A 43 11.59 -6.74 2.83
N ALA A 44 11.78 -7.18 1.60
CA ALA A 44 12.67 -8.30 1.31
C ALA A 44 14.14 -7.91 1.54
N THR A 45 14.89 -8.79 2.20
CA THR A 45 16.31 -8.56 2.56
C THR A 45 17.25 -8.65 1.38
N CYS A 46 16.91 -9.43 0.34
CA CYS A 46 17.77 -9.66 -0.81
C CYS A 46 17.78 -8.52 -1.83
N CYS A 47 16.64 -7.85 -2.02
CA CYS A 47 16.47 -6.83 -3.06
C CYS A 47 15.86 -5.52 -2.55
N PHE A 48 15.52 -5.43 -1.27
CA PHE A 48 14.88 -4.28 -0.64
C PHE A 48 13.51 -3.90 -1.24
N SER A 49 12.85 -4.83 -1.95
CA SER A 49 11.48 -4.65 -2.40
C SER A 49 10.53 -4.56 -1.21
N THR A 50 9.73 -3.49 -1.16
CA THR A 50 8.62 -3.38 -0.20
C THR A 50 7.44 -4.21 -0.71
N LEU A 51 6.92 -5.10 0.14
CA LEU A 51 5.80 -5.98 -0.19
C LEU A 51 4.48 -5.42 0.35
N MET A 52 4.46 -5.08 1.63
CA MET A 52 3.25 -4.67 2.35
C MET A 52 3.55 -3.45 3.23
N VAL A 53 2.56 -2.58 3.41
CA VAL A 53 2.65 -1.42 4.29
C VAL A 53 1.47 -1.40 5.26
N ASP A 54 1.77 -1.44 6.54
CA ASP A 54 0.81 -1.22 7.61
C ASP A 54 0.83 0.24 8.05
N HIS A 55 -0.32 0.75 8.49
CA HIS A 55 -0.38 2.03 9.19
C HIS A 55 -1.42 1.95 10.31
N PRO A 56 -1.10 2.43 11.53
CA PRO A 56 -1.93 2.21 12.71
C PRO A 56 -3.36 2.79 12.61
N TYR A 57 -3.60 3.78 11.74
CA TYR A 57 -4.96 4.32 11.52
C TYR A 57 -5.90 3.33 10.83
N TYR A 58 -5.39 2.26 10.23
CA TYR A 58 -6.20 1.20 9.62
C TYR A 58 -6.64 0.13 10.64
N SER A 59 -6.32 0.31 11.93
CA SER A 59 -6.79 -0.52 13.04
C SER A 59 -6.54 -2.04 12.86
N GLY A 60 -5.54 -2.40 12.06
CA GLY A 60 -5.24 -3.79 11.71
C GLY A 60 -6.37 -4.51 10.95
N VAL A 61 -7.21 -3.77 10.22
CA VAL A 61 -8.26 -4.33 9.34
C VAL A 61 -7.75 -4.47 7.91
N MET A 62 -6.82 -3.61 7.49
CA MET A 62 -6.28 -3.63 6.13
C MET A 62 -4.81 -3.24 6.12
N PHE A 63 -4.12 -3.62 5.05
CA PHE A 63 -2.77 -3.17 4.73
C PHE A 63 -2.68 -2.75 3.26
N MET A 64 -1.64 -2.02 2.89
CA MET A 64 -1.41 -1.59 1.51
C MET A 64 -0.39 -2.51 0.80
N LEU A 65 -0.67 -2.86 -0.45
CA LEU A 65 0.15 -3.70 -1.32
C LEU A 65 0.59 -2.91 -2.56
N PHE A 66 1.75 -3.28 -3.12
CA PHE A 66 2.14 -2.91 -4.49
C PHE A 66 1.68 -4.00 -5.46
N GLU A 67 0.57 -3.79 -6.17
CA GLU A 67 -0.07 -4.82 -7.01
C GLU A 67 0.88 -5.35 -8.10
N ASP A 68 1.67 -4.46 -8.72
CA ASP A 68 2.61 -4.83 -9.79
C ASP A 68 3.72 -5.80 -9.33
N ALA A 69 3.92 -5.95 -8.02
CA ALA A 69 4.90 -6.86 -7.43
C ALA A 69 4.28 -8.18 -6.92
N CYS A 70 2.97 -8.35 -7.06
CA CYS A 70 2.22 -9.45 -6.47
C CYS A 70 1.27 -10.09 -7.48
N ARG A 71 0.89 -11.35 -7.22
CA ARG A 71 -0.25 -11.95 -7.90
C ARG A 71 -1.52 -11.44 -7.23
N VAL A 72 -2.41 -10.86 -8.01
CA VAL A 72 -3.68 -10.29 -7.53
C VAL A 72 -4.86 -11.02 -8.17
N GLN A 73 -6.08 -10.70 -7.74
CA GLN A 73 -7.33 -11.33 -8.22
C GLN A 73 -7.46 -11.42 -9.75
N GLN A 74 -6.86 -10.49 -10.48
CA GLN A 74 -6.87 -10.49 -11.95
C GLN A 74 -6.03 -11.63 -12.55
N ASP A 75 -5.01 -12.10 -11.84
CA ASP A 75 -4.17 -13.23 -12.24
C ASP A 75 -4.82 -14.58 -11.96
N GLU A 76 -5.83 -14.60 -11.07
CA GLU A 76 -6.55 -15.80 -10.64
C GLU A 76 -8.07 -15.58 -10.73
N PRO A 77 -8.64 -15.44 -11.95
CA PRO A 77 -10.05 -15.08 -12.16
C PRO A 77 -11.04 -16.10 -11.57
N ASP A 78 -10.59 -17.32 -11.30
CA ASP A 78 -11.39 -18.39 -10.69
C ASP A 78 -11.49 -18.27 -9.15
N VAL A 79 -10.67 -17.42 -8.53
CA VAL A 79 -10.79 -17.11 -7.10
C VAL A 79 -11.93 -16.11 -6.90
N PRO A 80 -12.87 -16.31 -5.96
CA PRO A 80 -13.97 -15.38 -5.80
C PRO A 80 -13.48 -14.03 -5.21
N PRO A 81 -14.11 -12.90 -5.58
CA PRO A 81 -13.78 -11.57 -5.03
C PRO A 81 -13.93 -11.45 -3.51
N THR A 82 -14.61 -12.42 -2.87
CA THR A 82 -14.72 -12.55 -1.42
C THR A 82 -13.44 -13.02 -0.75
N LYS A 83 -12.47 -13.57 -1.51
CA LYS A 83 -11.13 -13.94 -1.03
C LYS A 83 -10.08 -12.89 -1.36
N THR A 84 -10.24 -12.19 -2.48
CA THR A 84 -9.27 -11.18 -2.94
C THR A 84 -10.06 -10.03 -3.57
N ARG A 85 -10.05 -8.86 -2.92
CA ARG A 85 -10.83 -7.71 -3.37
C ARG A 85 -10.22 -7.08 -4.63
N PRO A 86 -11.03 -6.54 -5.55
CA PRO A 86 -10.50 -5.75 -6.67
C PRO A 86 -9.87 -4.45 -6.15
N ALA A 87 -8.97 -3.86 -6.95
CA ALA A 87 -8.34 -2.57 -6.66
C ALA A 87 -9.38 -1.53 -6.24
N GLU A 88 -9.25 -1.02 -5.01
CA GLU A 88 -10.31 -0.20 -4.43
C GLU A 88 -10.36 1.22 -4.97
N SER A 89 -9.22 1.91 -5.16
CA SER A 89 -9.21 3.33 -5.51
C SER A 89 -7.87 3.78 -6.11
N ARG A 90 -7.88 4.86 -6.89
CA ARG A 90 -6.67 5.63 -7.23
C ARG A 90 -6.76 7.03 -6.64
N ILE A 91 -5.69 7.49 -6.01
CA ILE A 91 -5.62 8.80 -5.36
C ILE A 91 -4.47 9.63 -5.94
N TYR A 92 -4.58 10.96 -5.92
CA TYR A 92 -3.55 11.92 -6.34
C TYR A 92 -3.06 11.81 -7.78
N LEU A 93 -3.95 11.50 -8.73
CA LEU A 93 -3.54 11.41 -10.14
C LEU A 93 -3.11 12.76 -10.75
N LYS A 94 -3.50 13.90 -10.16
CA LYS A 94 -3.04 15.24 -10.57
C LYS A 94 -1.55 15.48 -10.33
N ASP A 95 -0.94 14.76 -9.40
CA ASP A 95 0.50 14.89 -9.10
C ASP A 95 1.35 14.04 -10.04
N PHE A 96 0.72 13.37 -11.01
CA PHE A 96 1.42 12.61 -12.04
C PHE A 96 2.08 13.55 -13.05
N ASP A 97 3.41 13.50 -13.09
CA ASP A 97 4.21 14.14 -14.13
C ASP A 97 3.98 13.46 -15.49
N THR A 98 3.21 14.11 -16.35
CA THR A 98 2.89 13.63 -17.71
C THR A 98 4.10 13.45 -18.61
N SER A 99 5.27 14.03 -18.27
CA SER A 99 6.52 13.76 -19.00
C SER A 99 6.98 12.30 -18.84
N ARG A 100 6.53 11.62 -17.78
CA ARG A 100 6.81 10.21 -17.50
C ARG A 100 5.94 9.23 -18.29
N GLY A 101 4.99 9.73 -19.09
CA GLY A 101 4.14 8.92 -19.96
C GLY A 101 2.65 9.17 -19.73
N THR A 102 1.83 8.17 -20.04
CA THR A 102 0.38 8.21 -19.84
C THR A 102 -0.02 7.44 -18.59
N LEU A 103 -1.07 7.90 -17.92
CA LEU A 103 -1.70 7.15 -16.84
C LEU A 103 -2.22 5.82 -17.40
N PRO A 104 -1.89 4.67 -16.78
CA PRO A 104 -2.52 3.40 -17.13
C PRO A 104 -4.04 3.49 -16.95
N GLU A 105 -4.82 2.69 -17.67
CA GLU A 105 -6.26 2.58 -17.43
C GLU A 105 -6.55 2.13 -15.98
N PHE A 106 -7.55 2.72 -15.32
CA PHE A 106 -8.00 2.23 -14.02
C PHE A 106 -9.06 1.16 -14.24
N ARG A 107 -8.74 -0.07 -13.84
CA ARG A 107 -9.62 -1.24 -14.01
C ARG A 107 -10.60 -1.45 -12.85
N GLY A 108 -10.50 -0.64 -11.79
CA GLY A 108 -11.51 -0.59 -10.72
C GLY A 108 -12.71 0.28 -11.12
N ASP A 109 -13.57 0.60 -10.16
CA ASP A 109 -14.71 1.49 -10.37
C ASP A 109 -14.21 2.91 -10.72
N PRO A 110 -14.47 3.46 -11.92
CA PRO A 110 -13.99 4.79 -12.32
C PRO A 110 -14.45 5.92 -11.38
N THR A 111 -15.54 5.75 -10.64
CA THR A 111 -16.00 6.71 -9.63
C THR A 111 -15.09 6.75 -8.39
N ARG A 112 -14.19 5.77 -8.24
CA ARG A 112 -13.20 5.64 -7.17
C ARG A 112 -11.82 6.20 -7.54
N VAL A 113 -11.77 7.11 -8.53
CA VAL A 113 -10.58 7.90 -8.88
C VAL A 113 -10.67 9.28 -8.21
N HIS A 114 -9.75 9.57 -7.30
CA HIS A 114 -9.76 10.78 -6.49
C HIS A 114 -8.51 11.63 -6.62
N GLN A 115 -8.69 12.92 -6.39
CA GLN A 115 -7.63 13.91 -6.40
C GLN A 115 -7.20 14.34 -4.99
N THR A 116 -7.61 13.58 -3.97
CA THR A 116 -7.31 13.86 -2.55
C THR A 116 -6.97 12.56 -1.80
N CYS A 117 -6.21 12.65 -0.69
CA CYS A 117 -5.86 11.50 0.19
C CYS A 117 -7.04 10.89 0.94
N CYS A 118 -8.19 11.57 0.96
CA CYS A 118 -9.34 11.22 1.79
C CYS A 118 -10.64 11.58 1.04
N PRO A 119 -10.99 10.85 -0.03
CA PRO A 119 -12.28 11.02 -0.70
C PRO A 119 -13.46 10.98 0.26
N GLU A 120 -14.59 11.59 -0.12
CA GLU A 120 -15.71 11.78 0.81
C GLU A 120 -16.32 10.47 1.31
N TYR A 121 -16.32 9.38 0.52
CA TYR A 121 -16.73 8.07 1.04
C TYR A 121 -15.76 7.49 2.08
N ILE A 122 -14.53 8.02 2.16
CA ILE A 122 -13.58 7.71 3.24
C ILE A 122 -13.98 8.42 4.55
N LYS A 123 -14.86 9.45 4.54
CA LYS A 123 -15.44 9.99 5.78
C LYS A 123 -16.30 8.92 6.44
N GLY A 124 -15.73 8.34 7.49
CA GLY A 124 -16.33 7.22 8.19
C GLY A 124 -15.81 5.87 7.75
N TRP A 125 -14.89 5.74 6.78
CA TRP A 125 -14.21 4.48 6.47
C TRP A 125 -13.42 4.00 7.68
N ASN A 126 -12.67 4.83 8.40
CA ASN A 126 -12.09 4.42 9.69
C ASN A 126 -13.13 4.01 10.77
N ARG A 127 -14.43 4.29 10.57
CA ARG A 127 -15.56 3.91 11.44
C ARG A 127 -16.47 2.84 10.80
N LYS A 128 -16.29 2.49 9.51
CA LYS A 128 -17.19 1.68 8.64
C LYS A 128 -16.47 0.66 7.75
N SER A 129 -15.18 0.82 7.42
CA SER A 129 -14.32 -0.33 7.14
C SER A 129 -14.46 -1.16 8.39
N SER A 130 -15.12 -2.29 8.25
CA SER A 130 -15.60 -3.12 9.35
C SER A 130 -14.56 -3.07 10.48
N PRO A 131 -14.91 -2.64 11.72
CA PRO A 131 -13.94 -2.57 12.83
C PRO A 131 -13.25 -3.93 13.07
N THR A 132 -13.78 -4.96 12.42
CA THR A 132 -13.40 -6.35 12.40
C THR A 132 -13.22 -6.81 10.96
N LEU A 133 -12.34 -7.77 10.73
CA LEU A 133 -12.36 -8.54 9.48
C LEU A 133 -13.59 -9.44 9.48
N ASP A 134 -14.27 -9.57 8.35
CA ASP A 134 -15.40 -10.48 8.23
C ASP A 134 -14.86 -11.90 7.94
N ASN A 135 -15.04 -12.82 8.90
CA ASN A 135 -14.60 -14.23 8.80
C ASN A 135 -13.11 -14.42 8.43
N PRO A 136 -12.14 -13.85 9.20
CA PRO A 136 -10.72 -14.01 8.91
C PRO A 136 -10.31 -15.49 9.01
N SER A 137 -9.41 -15.90 8.13
CA SER A 137 -8.96 -17.30 7.97
C SER A 137 -7.46 -17.51 8.22
N GLY A 138 -6.70 -16.42 8.29
CA GLY A 138 -5.27 -16.37 8.53
C GLY A 138 -4.90 -15.46 9.71
N GLU A 139 -3.67 -14.97 9.70
CA GLU A 139 -3.14 -14.06 10.71
C GLU A 139 -3.09 -12.61 10.19
N LYS A 140 -2.97 -11.66 11.11
CA LYS A 140 -2.72 -10.27 10.76
C LYS A 140 -1.23 -10.04 10.49
N ILE A 141 -0.89 -9.10 9.61
CA ILE A 141 0.51 -8.74 9.34
C ILE A 141 1.28 -8.29 10.59
N GLN A 142 0.60 -7.78 11.61
CA GLN A 142 1.23 -7.42 12.88
C GLN A 142 1.82 -8.64 13.59
N ALA A 143 1.19 -9.82 13.49
CA ALA A 143 1.74 -11.06 14.03
C ALA A 143 3.03 -11.47 13.30
N LEU A 144 3.10 -11.24 11.98
CA LEU A 144 4.33 -11.41 11.20
C LEU A 144 5.43 -10.42 11.64
N PHE A 145 5.07 -9.16 11.93
CA PHE A 145 6.04 -8.13 12.37
C PHE A 145 6.75 -8.49 13.68
N GLU A 146 6.08 -9.22 14.57
CA GLU A 146 6.66 -9.67 15.85
C GLU A 146 7.73 -10.75 15.67
N ARG A 147 7.74 -11.44 14.51
CA ARG A 147 8.65 -12.57 14.24
C ARG A 147 9.84 -12.21 13.37
N ILE A 148 9.79 -11.10 12.65
CA ILE A 148 10.84 -10.68 11.70
C ILE A 148 11.63 -9.49 12.25
N PRO A 149 12.91 -9.34 11.88
CA PRO A 149 13.73 -8.25 12.37
C PRO A 149 13.20 -6.87 11.94
N GLU A 150 13.37 -5.86 12.80
CA GLU A 150 13.02 -4.46 12.52
C GLU A 150 14.27 -3.63 12.21
N MET A 151 14.14 -2.67 11.30
CA MET A 151 15.18 -1.71 10.92
C MET A 151 14.58 -0.30 10.82
N ILE A 152 15.26 0.67 11.43
CA ILE A 152 14.93 2.09 11.31
C ILE A 152 16.00 2.76 10.45
N LEU A 153 15.59 3.44 9.37
CA LEU A 153 16.53 4.08 8.44
C LEU A 153 17.10 5.42 8.94
N GLY A 154 16.52 6.02 9.99
CA GLY A 154 16.99 7.27 10.56
C GLY A 154 16.81 8.49 9.66
N LEU A 155 15.82 8.48 8.76
CA LEU A 155 15.55 9.58 7.83
C LEU A 155 14.81 10.73 8.50
N ASP A 156 15.29 11.95 8.30
CA ASP A 156 14.60 13.14 8.80
C ASP A 156 13.16 13.23 8.28
N GLN A 157 12.29 13.81 9.10
CA GLN A 157 10.95 14.13 8.65
C GLN A 157 10.99 15.24 7.60
N GLY A 158 10.60 14.90 6.38
CA GLY A 158 10.43 15.89 5.31
C GLY A 158 9.36 16.94 5.67
N LYS A 159 9.52 18.14 5.09
CA LYS A 159 8.54 19.23 5.22
C LYS A 159 7.16 18.74 4.78
N ARG A 160 6.14 18.95 5.61
CA ARG A 160 4.75 18.67 5.22
C ARG A 160 4.34 19.63 4.12
N ILE A 161 3.91 19.08 2.99
CA ILE A 161 3.31 19.83 1.89
C ILE A 161 1.81 19.78 2.10
N ASN A 162 1.23 20.85 2.63
CA ASN A 162 -0.22 20.96 2.83
C ASN A 162 -0.88 21.77 1.71
N ASN A 163 -0.10 22.61 1.03
CA ASN A 163 -0.54 23.51 -0.04
C ASN A 163 0.53 23.59 -1.13
N LEU A 164 0.14 23.98 -2.34
CA LEU A 164 1.06 24.16 -3.48
C LEU A 164 2.24 25.10 -3.16
N LYS A 165 1.99 26.16 -2.37
CA LYS A 165 3.03 27.09 -1.89
C LYS A 165 4.08 26.47 -0.98
N ASP A 166 3.81 25.28 -0.44
CA ASP A 166 4.75 24.56 0.42
C ASP A 166 5.81 23.83 -0.39
N CYS A 167 5.55 23.59 -1.70
CA CYS A 167 6.48 23.02 -2.67
C CYS A 167 7.60 24.01 -3.02
N SER A 168 8.81 23.50 -3.20
CA SER A 168 9.93 24.32 -3.69
C SER A 168 9.66 24.79 -5.12
N PRO A 169 10.04 26.05 -5.48
CA PRO A 169 9.95 26.51 -6.86
C PRO A 169 10.70 25.55 -7.80
N GLY A 170 10.04 25.10 -8.86
CA GLY A 170 10.61 24.20 -9.88
C GLY A 170 10.27 22.70 -9.75
N TYR A 171 9.40 22.32 -8.82
CA TYR A 171 8.92 20.93 -8.65
C TYR A 171 7.44 20.74 -9.04
N ILE A 172 6.92 21.54 -9.98
CA ILE A 172 5.60 21.37 -10.59
C ILE A 172 5.80 21.20 -12.10
#